data_AF-A0A536PD55-F1
#
_entry.id   AF-A0A536PD55-F1
#
_cell.length_a   1.000
_cell.length_b   1.000
_cell.length_c   1.000
_cell.angle_alpha   90.00
_cell.angle_beta   90.00
_cell.angle_gamma   90.00
#
_symmetry.space_group_name_H-M   'P 1'
#
loop_
_entity.id
_entity.type
_entity.pdbx_description
1 polymer ?
#
loop_
_entity_poly.entity_id
_entity_poly.type
_entity_poly.pdbx_seq_one_letter_code
_entity_poly.pdbx_strand_id
1 'polypeptide(L)'
;MGPHRPRSHAADRVRRARRRALRRADPAELSRDGRGRVPHRDRRARGGGDQGAAEEGPRARGPRVQRGARVRARSRAAHRGRAHERRIERRVLARVAWLRADARTDRAAVRRREGQRSAAHRRGARQARTPVKASDVVPLHLADVTYPDGHPLAGEDGPVLGFAIRHPDGVVLVDTGIGEGNAWIDEHYRPRRRDVREALRASGLAPESVATIVNTHLHFDHCGQNRAFAGVPIVVQRAERELARREGQPFVEWLEFPGARYELVEGDREVAPGVSVLATPGHTAGHQSVVVRTDDGLMLIVGQAAQDARVFATGEADQSVKRLRALEAERIHFSHDRAVLRRRAPVARA
;
A
#
# COMPACT_ATOMS: atom_id res chain seq x y z
N MET A 1 26.89 -61.44 -21.54
CA MET A 1 27.29 -60.02 -21.36
C MET A 1 26.06 -59.15 -21.52
N GLY A 2 25.65 -58.45 -20.46
CA GLY A 2 24.61 -57.41 -20.53
C GLY A 2 24.99 -56.29 -19.56
N PRO A 3 24.97 -55.01 -19.96
CA PRO A 3 25.45 -53.94 -19.08
C PRO A 3 24.34 -53.43 -18.16
N HIS A 4 24.64 -53.44 -16.86
CA HIS A 4 23.95 -52.71 -15.80
C HIS A 4 24.00 -51.19 -16.04
N ARG A 5 22.89 -50.48 -15.78
CA ARG A 5 22.87 -49.04 -15.50
C ARG A 5 22.53 -48.80 -14.01
N PRO A 6 23.22 -47.91 -13.29
CA PRO A 6 22.95 -47.66 -11.88
C PRO A 6 21.80 -46.66 -11.68
N ARG A 7 20.98 -46.89 -10.65
CA ARG A 7 19.92 -45.98 -10.17
C ARG A 7 20.55 -44.82 -9.40
N SER A 8 20.20 -43.58 -9.74
CA SER A 8 20.76 -42.37 -9.14
C SER A 8 20.20 -42.06 -7.73
N HIS A 9 21.08 -42.02 -6.72
CA HIS A 9 20.81 -41.67 -5.32
C HIS A 9 20.42 -40.20 -5.05
N ALA A 10 20.14 -39.38 -6.08
CA ALA A 10 19.79 -37.96 -5.92
C ALA A 10 18.31 -37.72 -5.59
N ALA A 11 17.40 -38.62 -6.00
CA ALA A 11 15.96 -38.44 -5.84
C ALA A 11 15.46 -38.64 -4.38
N ASP A 12 16.18 -39.43 -3.58
CA ASP A 12 15.77 -39.74 -2.20
C ASP A 12 16.17 -38.66 -1.17
N ARG A 13 17.17 -37.83 -1.46
CA ARG A 13 17.56 -36.72 -0.57
C ARG A 13 16.56 -35.56 -0.62
N VAL A 14 15.96 -35.30 -1.78
CA VAL A 14 14.96 -34.22 -1.97
C VAL A 14 13.63 -34.57 -1.27
N ARG A 15 13.25 -35.85 -1.21
CA ARG A 15 12.03 -36.29 -0.49
C ARG A 15 12.17 -36.22 1.04
N ARG A 16 13.37 -36.44 1.60
CA ARG A 16 13.59 -36.35 3.05
C ARG A 16 13.66 -34.91 3.57
N ALA A 17 14.13 -33.95 2.78
CA ALA A 17 14.10 -32.53 3.15
C ALA A 17 12.66 -31.97 3.22
N ARG A 18 11.75 -32.44 2.34
CA ARG A 18 10.33 -32.04 2.33
C ARG A 18 9.52 -32.45 3.55
N ARG A 19 9.93 -33.50 4.30
CA ARG A 19 9.22 -33.94 5.51
C ARG A 19 9.65 -33.24 6.80
N ARG A 20 10.77 -32.50 6.81
CA ARG A 20 11.24 -31.75 7.99
C ARG A 20 10.80 -30.28 8.00
N ALA A 21 10.52 -29.67 6.84
CA ALA A 21 10.02 -28.29 6.76
C ALA A 21 8.52 -28.15 7.08
N LEU A 22 7.77 -29.26 7.15
CA LEU A 22 6.33 -29.29 7.46
C LEU A 22 6.04 -29.44 8.97
N ARG A 23 7.03 -29.28 9.84
CA ARG A 23 6.80 -29.24 11.29
C ARG A 23 7.45 -27.99 11.88
N ARG A 24 6.57 -27.11 12.35
CA ARG A 24 6.79 -25.90 13.16
C ARG A 24 7.13 -24.62 12.39
N ALA A 25 6.08 -23.89 12.05
CA ALA A 25 6.02 -22.46 12.31
C ALA A 25 4.82 -22.25 13.24
N ASP A 26 5.08 -21.80 14.47
CA ASP A 26 4.09 -21.49 15.50
C ASP A 26 3.61 -20.03 15.28
N PRO A 27 2.30 -19.71 15.23
CA PRO A 27 1.82 -18.38 14.84
C PRO A 27 2.07 -17.25 15.86
N ALA A 28 2.86 -17.48 16.91
CA ALA A 28 3.06 -16.52 18.01
C ALA A 28 4.34 -15.67 17.92
N GLU A 29 5.19 -15.83 16.89
CA GLU A 29 6.49 -15.12 16.80
C GLU A 29 6.50 -13.89 15.86
N LEU A 30 5.38 -13.19 15.71
CA LEU A 30 5.35 -11.87 15.05
C LEU A 30 4.98 -10.71 15.98
N SER A 31 5.05 -10.91 17.30
CA SER A 31 4.82 -9.83 18.25
C SER A 31 5.65 -10.02 19.51
N ARG A 32 6.90 -9.54 19.52
CA ARG A 32 7.62 -8.99 20.69
C ARG A 32 9.06 -8.65 20.33
N ASP A 33 9.37 -7.36 20.24
CA ASP A 33 10.58 -6.73 20.80
C ASP A 33 10.52 -5.21 20.51
N GLY A 34 10.82 -4.29 21.42
CA GLY A 34 11.24 -4.41 22.80
C GLY A 34 11.15 -3.04 23.50
N ARG A 35 10.59 -3.03 24.71
CA ARG A 35 10.82 -1.94 25.68
C ARG A 35 11.98 -2.39 26.56
N GLY A 36 13.13 -1.73 26.43
CA GLY A 36 14.29 -1.99 27.28
C GLY A 36 14.00 -1.69 28.74
N ARG A 37 14.26 -2.66 29.62
CA ARG A 37 14.42 -2.46 31.07
C ARG A 37 15.84 -2.84 31.47
N VAL A 38 16.47 -1.89 32.15
CA VAL A 38 17.78 -1.94 32.82
C VAL A 38 17.72 -2.89 34.03
N PRO A 39 18.79 -3.61 34.39
CA PRO A 39 18.74 -4.57 35.48
C PRO A 39 18.88 -3.92 36.87
N HIS A 40 18.06 -4.39 37.80
CA HIS A 40 18.19 -4.16 39.23
C HIS A 40 19.20 -5.16 39.82
N ARG A 41 20.08 -4.71 40.72
CA ARG A 41 20.78 -5.57 41.68
C ARG A 41 20.43 -5.12 43.09
N ASP A 42 20.11 -6.11 43.92
CA ASP A 42 19.86 -6.02 45.35
C ASP A 42 21.10 -5.59 46.15
N ARG A 43 20.88 -4.89 47.28
CA ARG A 43 21.18 -5.40 48.64
C ARG A 43 20.86 -4.40 49.76
N ARG A 44 20.04 -4.88 50.70
CA ARG A 44 19.88 -4.63 52.15
C ARG A 44 20.84 -3.64 52.84
N ALA A 45 20.31 -2.78 53.73
CA ALA A 45 20.33 -2.94 55.20
C ALA A 45 20.33 -1.62 56.03
N ARG A 46 19.41 -1.57 57.02
CA ARG A 46 19.53 -1.07 58.42
C ARG A 46 19.56 0.45 58.76
N GLY A 47 18.78 0.74 59.84
CA GLY A 47 18.97 1.81 60.84
C GLY A 47 18.27 3.13 60.51
N GLY A 48 17.44 3.77 61.33
CA GLY A 48 17.06 3.61 62.74
C GLY A 48 17.05 4.99 63.41
N GLY A 49 15.90 5.41 64.00
CA GLY A 49 15.73 6.55 64.93
C GLY A 49 16.13 7.95 64.42
N ASP A 50 15.77 9.09 65.01
CA ASP A 50 14.93 9.43 66.16
C ASP A 50 14.81 10.98 66.23
N GLN A 51 13.73 11.49 66.86
CA GLN A 51 13.56 12.82 67.51
C GLN A 51 13.77 14.12 66.69
N GLY A 52 13.09 15.26 66.88
CA GLY A 52 12.08 15.80 67.82
C GLY A 52 11.66 17.19 67.29
N ALA A 53 10.40 17.64 67.42
CA ALA A 53 9.92 18.62 68.44
C ALA A 53 10.67 19.98 68.44
N ALA A 54 10.10 21.18 68.50
CA ALA A 54 8.74 21.71 68.68
C ALA A 54 8.77 23.25 68.43
N GLU A 55 7.57 23.83 68.23
CA GLU A 55 7.08 25.16 68.73
C GLU A 55 7.86 26.46 68.34
N GLU A 56 7.29 27.64 68.05
CA GLU A 56 6.12 28.38 68.55
C GLU A 56 5.89 29.64 67.65
N GLY A 57 4.68 30.23 67.59
CA GLY A 57 4.34 31.47 66.83
C GLY A 57 4.59 32.79 67.62
N PRO A 58 3.85 33.92 67.44
CA PRO A 58 3.01 34.42 66.33
C PRO A 58 3.06 35.97 66.05
N ARG A 59 2.23 36.45 65.09
CA ARG A 59 1.71 37.85 64.84
C ARG A 59 2.66 38.86 64.11
N ALA A 60 2.26 39.82 63.26
CA ALA A 60 0.99 40.37 62.78
C ALA A 60 1.17 41.27 61.51
N ARG A 61 0.07 41.46 60.74
CA ARG A 61 -0.38 42.64 59.93
C ARG A 61 0.35 43.05 58.62
N GLY A 62 -0.44 43.22 57.54
CA GLY A 62 -0.05 43.71 56.20
C GLY A 62 0.13 45.24 56.08
N PRO A 63 0.35 45.83 54.87
CA PRO A 63 -0.68 45.94 53.81
C PRO A 63 -0.20 45.83 52.34
N ARG A 64 -1.17 45.96 51.42
CA ARG A 64 -1.21 45.82 49.94
C ARG A 64 -0.15 46.62 49.14
N VAL A 65 0.18 46.16 47.91
CA VAL A 65 -0.02 46.86 46.59
C VAL A 65 0.59 46.09 45.37
N GLN A 66 -0.28 45.87 44.37
CA GLN A 66 -0.18 45.83 42.89
C GLN A 66 0.93 45.13 42.05
N ARG A 67 0.39 44.34 41.09
CA ARG A 67 0.67 44.22 39.63
C ARG A 67 1.98 43.61 39.12
N GLY A 68 1.82 42.45 38.47
CA GLY A 68 2.61 42.08 37.29
C GLY A 68 2.68 40.57 37.00
N ALA A 69 1.89 40.06 36.05
CA ALA A 69 2.17 38.74 35.44
C ALA A 69 1.57 38.60 34.04
N ARG A 70 2.36 39.05 33.06
CA ARG A 70 2.65 38.43 31.76
C ARG A 70 1.65 37.41 31.21
N VAL A 71 0.91 37.84 30.18
CA VAL A 71 0.28 36.96 29.17
C VAL A 71 1.38 36.13 28.49
N ARG A 72 1.36 34.81 28.66
CA ARG A 72 2.19 33.88 27.88
C ARG A 72 1.55 33.65 26.51
N ALA A 73 2.26 34.06 25.46
CA ALA A 73 1.96 33.79 24.07
C ALA A 73 1.81 32.28 23.82
N ARG A 74 0.63 31.85 23.34
CA ARG A 74 0.44 30.53 22.74
C ARG A 74 1.07 30.54 21.35
N SER A 75 1.93 29.56 21.09
CA SER A 75 2.72 29.45 19.86
C SER A 75 1.84 29.25 18.62
N ARG A 76 2.05 30.10 17.60
CA ARG A 76 1.39 30.06 16.27
C ARG A 76 1.62 28.75 15.49
N ALA A 77 2.53 27.88 15.91
CA ALA A 77 2.86 26.61 15.25
C ALA A 77 1.77 25.53 15.43
N ALA A 78 1.16 25.44 16.62
CA ALA A 78 0.11 24.45 16.92
C ALA A 78 -1.23 24.74 16.21
N HIS A 79 -1.37 25.93 15.63
CA HIS A 79 -2.54 26.32 14.84
C HIS A 79 -2.42 25.91 13.36
N ARG A 80 -1.20 25.84 12.81
CA ARG A 80 -0.96 25.46 11.40
C ARG A 80 -1.10 23.95 11.16
N GLY A 81 -0.64 23.11 12.09
CA GLY A 81 -0.81 21.64 12.00
C GLY A 81 -2.27 21.22 11.95
N ARG A 82 -3.10 21.80 12.82
CA ARG A 82 -4.56 21.55 12.83
C ARG A 82 -5.29 22.17 11.64
N ALA A 83 -4.73 23.16 10.96
CA ALA A 83 -5.31 23.73 9.73
C ALA A 83 -5.03 22.84 8.51
N HIS A 84 -3.84 22.23 8.46
CA HIS A 84 -3.42 21.28 7.43
C HIS A 84 -4.19 19.95 7.54
N GLU A 85 -4.30 19.38 8.74
CA GLU A 85 -5.08 18.17 9.03
C GLU A 85 -6.56 18.34 8.64
N ARG A 86 -7.16 19.47 9.02
CA ARG A 86 -8.53 19.83 8.61
C ARG A 86 -8.67 20.11 7.11
N ARG A 87 -7.58 20.44 6.38
CA ARG A 87 -7.61 20.62 4.90
C ARG A 87 -7.59 19.26 4.20
N ILE A 88 -6.84 18.30 4.71
CA ILE A 88 -6.83 16.90 4.25
C ILE A 88 -8.19 16.26 4.54
N GLU A 89 -8.70 16.37 5.76
CA GLU A 89 -10.03 15.88 6.13
C GLU A 89 -11.12 16.50 5.24
N ARG A 90 -11.08 17.82 5.00
CA ARG A 90 -12.06 18.49 4.12
C ARG A 90 -11.97 18.05 2.66
N ARG A 91 -10.79 17.73 2.14
CA ARG A 91 -10.64 17.18 0.77
C ARG A 91 -11.15 15.75 0.67
N VAL A 92 -10.86 14.93 1.69
CA VAL A 92 -11.38 13.55 1.80
C VAL A 92 -12.91 13.55 1.94
N LEU A 93 -13.47 14.47 2.73
CA LEU A 93 -14.93 14.61 2.91
C LEU A 93 -15.62 15.30 1.72
N ALA A 94 -14.97 16.24 1.03
CA ALA A 94 -15.49 16.85 -0.20
C ALA A 94 -15.66 15.81 -1.33
N ARG A 95 -14.82 14.76 -1.35
CA ARG A 95 -14.98 13.60 -2.24
C ARG A 95 -16.26 12.79 -1.93
N VAL A 96 -16.73 12.78 -0.69
CA VAL A 96 -18.00 12.15 -0.30
C VAL A 96 -19.20 12.92 -0.87
N ALA A 97 -19.08 14.24 -1.03
CA ALA A 97 -20.12 15.09 -1.59
C ALA A 97 -20.13 15.08 -3.13
N TRP A 98 -18.96 15.13 -3.78
CA TRP A 98 -18.86 15.15 -5.26
C TRP A 98 -19.32 13.85 -5.93
N LEU A 99 -19.02 12.68 -5.32
CA LEU A 99 -19.46 11.37 -5.82
C LEU A 99 -20.99 11.14 -5.78
N ARG A 100 -21.76 12.07 -5.20
CA ARG A 100 -23.24 12.07 -5.25
C ARG A 100 -23.79 12.84 -6.47
N ALA A 101 -22.99 13.68 -7.12
CA ALA A 101 -23.46 14.61 -8.14
C ALA A 101 -23.20 14.13 -9.59
N ASP A 102 -22.14 13.34 -9.84
CA ASP A 102 -21.65 13.06 -11.19
C ASP A 102 -22.35 11.90 -11.93
N ALA A 103 -23.44 11.35 -11.37
CA ALA A 103 -24.24 10.31 -12.04
C ALA A 103 -25.13 10.86 -13.19
N ARG A 104 -25.02 12.14 -13.55
CA ARG A 104 -25.86 12.80 -14.56
C ARG A 104 -25.13 13.90 -15.34
N THR A 105 -24.16 13.56 -16.20
CA THR A 105 -23.68 14.33 -17.38
C THR A 105 -22.41 13.67 -17.94
N ASP A 106 -22.10 13.54 -19.24
CA ASP A 106 -22.75 13.91 -20.48
C ASP A 106 -22.06 13.13 -21.63
N ARG A 107 -22.79 12.23 -22.30
CA ARG A 107 -22.32 11.45 -23.46
C ARG A 107 -22.07 12.32 -24.71
N ALA A 108 -22.44 13.60 -24.70
CA ALA A 108 -22.28 14.50 -25.84
C ALA A 108 -20.86 15.07 -25.99
N ALA A 109 -20.07 15.18 -24.91
CA ALA A 109 -18.73 15.76 -24.94
C ALA A 109 -17.69 14.88 -25.66
N VAL A 110 -17.88 13.55 -25.61
CA VAL A 110 -16.97 12.56 -26.22
C VAL A 110 -17.06 12.60 -27.76
N ARG A 111 -18.27 12.75 -28.32
CA ARG A 111 -18.49 12.72 -29.78
C ARG A 111 -17.97 13.96 -30.51
N ARG A 112 -17.87 15.11 -29.85
CA ARG A 112 -17.32 16.34 -30.46
C ARG A 112 -15.79 16.29 -30.63
N ARG A 113 -15.07 15.46 -29.85
CA ARG A 113 -13.60 15.39 -29.90
C ARG A 113 -13.07 14.40 -30.96
N GLU A 114 -13.87 13.42 -31.37
CA GLU A 114 -13.47 12.43 -32.38
C GLU A 114 -13.54 12.98 -33.82
N GLY A 115 -14.47 13.90 -34.09
CA GLY A 115 -14.62 14.48 -35.44
C GLY A 115 -13.50 15.42 -35.89
N GLN A 116 -12.62 15.87 -35.00
CA GLN A 116 -11.55 16.83 -35.31
C GLN A 116 -10.17 16.20 -35.56
N ARG A 117 -10.02 14.87 -35.39
CA ARG A 117 -8.70 14.20 -35.50
C ARG A 117 -8.36 13.64 -36.89
N SER A 118 -9.26 13.71 -37.87
CA SER A 118 -9.02 13.16 -39.22
C SER A 118 -8.28 14.10 -40.19
N ALA A 119 -7.72 15.22 -39.75
CA ALA A 119 -7.02 16.15 -40.63
C ALA A 119 -5.74 16.71 -40.01
N ALA A 120 -4.72 15.88 -39.81
CA ALA A 120 -3.33 16.34 -39.76
C ALA A 120 -2.35 15.16 -39.80
N HIS A 121 -1.99 14.74 -41.01
CA HIS A 121 -0.74 14.02 -41.23
C HIS A 121 0.19 14.90 -42.07
N ARG A 122 1.47 14.89 -41.69
CA ARG A 122 2.66 15.49 -42.33
C ARG A 122 3.00 16.93 -41.94
N ARG A 123 4.03 17.09 -41.11
CA ARG A 123 5.38 17.53 -41.51
C ARG A 123 6.31 17.58 -40.30
N GLY A 124 7.56 17.19 -40.50
CA GLY A 124 8.58 17.09 -39.46
C GLY A 124 9.01 18.44 -38.92
N ALA A 125 9.12 18.51 -37.59
CA ALA A 125 9.99 19.39 -36.84
C ALA A 125 10.19 18.74 -35.47
N ARG A 126 11.41 18.77 -34.93
CA ARG A 126 11.71 18.46 -33.53
C ARG A 126 10.96 19.48 -32.64
N GLN A 127 9.68 19.27 -32.41
CA GLN A 127 8.97 19.91 -31.32
C GLN A 127 9.34 19.14 -30.05
N ALA A 128 9.76 19.87 -29.01
CA ALA A 128 9.82 19.34 -27.66
C ALA A 128 8.45 18.69 -27.39
N ARG A 129 8.40 17.36 -27.37
CA ARG A 129 7.16 16.61 -27.18
C ARG A 129 6.62 17.09 -25.84
N THR A 130 5.42 17.68 -25.85
CA THR A 130 4.68 17.97 -24.62
C THR A 130 4.74 16.71 -23.75
N PRO A 131 5.08 16.82 -22.45
CA PRO A 131 5.19 15.64 -21.60
C PRO A 131 3.91 14.82 -21.73
N VAL A 132 4.05 13.59 -22.22
CA VAL A 132 2.93 12.65 -22.30
C VAL A 132 2.48 12.43 -20.86
N LYS A 133 1.22 12.73 -20.56
CA LYS A 133 0.64 12.53 -19.23
C LYS A 133 -0.31 11.35 -19.27
N ALA A 134 -0.36 10.61 -18.17
CA ALA A 134 -1.43 9.66 -17.93
C ALA A 134 -2.77 10.42 -17.85
N SER A 135 -3.83 9.81 -18.39
CA SER A 135 -5.15 10.45 -18.42
C SER A 135 -5.97 10.20 -17.16
N ASP A 136 -5.83 9.02 -16.53
CA ASP A 136 -6.54 8.67 -15.29
C ASP A 136 -5.97 7.41 -14.62
N VAL A 137 -6.36 7.18 -13.35
CA VAL A 137 -6.09 5.95 -12.59
C VAL A 137 -7.42 5.24 -12.30
N VAL A 138 -7.58 4.03 -12.85
CA VAL A 138 -8.80 3.24 -12.73
C VAL A 138 -8.62 2.12 -11.69
N PRO A 139 -9.34 2.14 -10.56
CA PRO A 139 -9.32 1.05 -9.60
C PRO A 139 -9.92 -0.23 -10.18
N LEU A 140 -9.22 -1.35 -10.01
CA LEU A 140 -9.67 -2.69 -10.38
C LEU A 140 -9.94 -3.48 -9.10
N HIS A 141 -11.15 -3.98 -8.92
CA HIS A 141 -11.44 -4.85 -7.78
C HIS A 141 -11.12 -6.29 -8.16
N LEU A 142 -10.03 -6.85 -7.60
CA LEU A 142 -9.43 -8.10 -8.07
C LEU A 142 -9.75 -9.31 -7.18
N ALA A 143 -10.04 -9.12 -5.90
CA ALA A 143 -10.57 -10.19 -5.06
C ALA A 143 -11.25 -9.65 -3.80
N ASP A 144 -12.09 -10.48 -3.18
CA ASP A 144 -12.48 -10.31 -1.78
C ASP A 144 -11.91 -11.49 -0.97
N VAL A 145 -11.16 -11.24 0.09
CA VAL A 145 -10.66 -12.28 1.01
C VAL A 145 -11.46 -12.30 2.29
N THR A 146 -11.52 -13.44 2.96
CA THR A 146 -11.96 -13.54 4.36
C THR A 146 -10.71 -13.71 5.21
N TYR A 147 -10.51 -12.82 6.18
CA TYR A 147 -9.28 -12.84 6.98
C TYR A 147 -9.23 -14.06 7.92
N PRO A 148 -8.10 -14.77 8.01
CA PRO A 148 -7.95 -15.95 8.85
C PRO A 148 -7.95 -15.60 10.34
N ASP A 149 -8.09 -16.64 11.15
CA ASP A 149 -7.88 -16.56 12.60
C ASP A 149 -6.48 -16.01 12.91
N GLY A 150 -6.40 -15.14 13.91
CA GLY A 150 -5.16 -14.43 14.28
C GLY A 150 -4.91 -13.12 13.52
N HIS A 151 -5.66 -12.84 12.45
CA HIS A 151 -5.68 -11.51 11.85
C HIS A 151 -6.50 -10.52 12.70
N PRO A 152 -6.13 -9.23 12.81
CA PRO A 152 -6.90 -8.24 13.57
C PRO A 152 -8.36 -8.07 13.11
N LEU A 153 -8.66 -8.49 11.88
CA LEU A 153 -9.99 -8.47 11.27
C LEU A 153 -10.51 -9.89 11.00
N ALA A 154 -10.10 -10.90 11.78
CA ALA A 154 -10.48 -12.29 11.58
C ALA A 154 -11.99 -12.46 11.37
N GLY A 155 -12.36 -13.25 10.36
CA GLY A 155 -13.76 -13.49 9.96
C GLY A 155 -14.42 -12.36 9.16
N GLU A 156 -13.79 -11.18 9.05
CA GLU A 156 -14.28 -10.11 8.20
C GLU A 156 -13.76 -10.23 6.75
N ASP A 157 -14.51 -9.63 5.83
CA ASP A 157 -14.11 -9.52 4.44
C ASP A 157 -13.27 -8.26 4.16
N GLY A 158 -12.24 -8.44 3.32
CA GLY A 158 -11.33 -7.40 2.86
C GLY A 158 -11.20 -7.38 1.34
N PRO A 159 -11.29 -6.20 0.68
CA PRO A 159 -11.07 -6.12 -0.75
C PRO A 159 -9.58 -6.17 -1.09
N VAL A 160 -9.27 -6.66 -2.27
CA VAL A 160 -7.96 -6.59 -2.92
C VAL A 160 -8.12 -5.80 -4.20
N LEU A 161 -7.45 -4.65 -4.27
CA LEU A 161 -7.51 -3.73 -5.39
C LEU A 161 -6.16 -3.69 -6.13
N GLY A 162 -6.23 -3.75 -7.46
CA GLY A 162 -5.18 -3.27 -8.35
C GLY A 162 -5.62 -1.98 -9.03
N PHE A 163 -4.79 -1.42 -9.90
CA PHE A 163 -5.08 -0.17 -10.60
C PHE A 163 -4.57 -0.20 -12.02
N ALA A 164 -5.36 0.30 -12.97
CA ALA A 164 -4.92 0.53 -14.34
C ALA A 164 -4.71 2.02 -14.58
N ILE A 165 -3.49 2.41 -14.91
CA ILE A 165 -3.16 3.77 -15.31
C ILE A 165 -3.32 3.86 -16.82
N ARG A 166 -4.26 4.70 -17.27
CA ARG A 166 -4.47 4.96 -18.69
C ARG A 166 -3.34 5.86 -19.17
N HIS A 167 -2.48 5.34 -20.03
CA HIS A 167 -1.35 6.08 -20.58
C HIS A 167 -1.30 5.94 -22.11
N PRO A 168 -0.92 7.00 -22.86
CA PRO A 168 -0.94 6.99 -24.34
C PRO A 168 -0.06 5.91 -24.98
N ASP A 169 0.99 5.47 -24.30
CA ASP A 169 1.90 4.41 -24.78
C ASP A 169 1.48 2.99 -24.35
N GLY A 170 0.29 2.84 -23.75
CA GLY A 170 -0.25 1.58 -23.21
C GLY A 170 -0.58 1.68 -21.73
N VAL A 171 -1.33 0.70 -21.22
CA VAL A 171 -1.75 0.65 -19.81
C VAL A 171 -0.57 0.27 -18.92
N VAL A 172 -0.36 1.03 -17.84
CA VAL A 172 0.48 0.61 -16.72
C VAL A 172 -0.42 -0.03 -15.66
N LEU A 173 -0.26 -1.33 -15.45
CA LEU A 173 -1.04 -2.11 -14.49
C LEU A 173 -0.30 -2.16 -13.15
N VAL A 174 -0.90 -1.62 -12.09
CA VAL A 174 -0.35 -1.64 -10.73
C VAL A 174 -1.06 -2.73 -9.93
N ASP A 175 -0.29 -3.75 -9.53
CA ASP A 175 -0.75 -4.99 -8.88
C ASP A 175 -1.77 -5.81 -9.68
N THR A 176 -1.77 -7.14 -9.44
CA THR A 176 -2.54 -8.11 -10.23
C THR A 176 -3.44 -9.01 -9.39
N GLY A 177 -3.56 -8.77 -8.09
CA GLY A 177 -4.47 -9.52 -7.22
C GLY A 177 -3.93 -10.90 -6.85
N ILE A 178 -4.84 -11.83 -6.56
CA ILE A 178 -4.52 -13.18 -6.09
C ILE A 178 -4.62 -14.20 -7.23
N GLY A 179 -3.62 -15.07 -7.34
CA GLY A 179 -3.56 -16.17 -8.30
C GLY A 179 -4.25 -17.44 -7.82
N GLU A 180 -4.38 -18.43 -8.70
CA GLU A 180 -4.91 -19.76 -8.37
C GLU A 180 -3.80 -20.78 -8.07
N GLY A 181 -4.19 -21.92 -7.51
CA GLY A 181 -3.32 -23.10 -7.39
C GLY A 181 -2.49 -23.14 -6.11
N ASN A 182 -2.81 -22.32 -5.11
CA ASN A 182 -2.11 -22.29 -3.83
C ASN A 182 -3.03 -22.69 -2.67
N ALA A 183 -2.94 -23.96 -2.25
CA ALA A 183 -3.84 -24.54 -1.26
C ALA A 183 -3.81 -23.82 0.10
N TRP A 184 -2.64 -23.32 0.53
CA TRP A 184 -2.54 -22.59 1.80
C TRP A 184 -3.33 -21.28 1.73
N ILE A 185 -3.16 -20.51 0.66
CA ILE A 185 -3.93 -19.26 0.46
C ILE A 185 -5.43 -19.56 0.37
N ASP A 186 -5.81 -20.59 -0.38
CA ASP A 186 -7.22 -20.98 -0.55
C ASP A 186 -7.88 -21.38 0.78
N GLU A 187 -7.17 -22.13 1.61
CA GLU A 187 -7.67 -22.55 2.93
C GLU A 187 -7.79 -21.38 3.91
N HIS A 188 -6.77 -20.51 3.97
CA HIS A 188 -6.65 -19.49 5.02
C HIS A 188 -7.39 -18.19 4.67
N TYR A 189 -7.35 -17.76 3.40
CA TYR A 189 -7.92 -16.46 2.97
C TYR A 189 -9.22 -16.59 2.18
N ARG A 190 -9.59 -17.82 1.77
CA ARG A 190 -10.81 -18.15 1.03
C ARG A 190 -11.15 -17.13 -0.08
N PRO A 191 -10.23 -16.87 -1.02
CA PRO A 191 -10.33 -15.69 -1.86
C PRO A 191 -11.40 -15.85 -2.93
N ARG A 192 -12.31 -14.87 -3.01
CA ARG A 192 -13.26 -14.71 -4.13
C ARG A 192 -12.59 -13.86 -5.20
N ARG A 193 -11.86 -14.53 -6.10
CA ARG A 193 -11.02 -13.92 -7.13
C ARG A 193 -11.85 -13.37 -8.29
N ARG A 194 -11.29 -12.37 -8.97
CA ARG A 194 -11.74 -11.88 -10.27
C ARG A 194 -10.54 -11.88 -11.20
N ASP A 195 -10.74 -12.40 -12.41
CA ASP A 195 -9.70 -12.40 -13.43
C ASP A 195 -9.31 -10.95 -13.77
N VAL A 196 -8.00 -10.67 -13.72
CA VAL A 196 -7.47 -9.32 -13.92
C VAL A 196 -7.72 -8.81 -15.35
N ARG A 197 -7.75 -9.70 -16.36
CA ARG A 197 -8.06 -9.34 -17.74
C ARG A 197 -9.55 -9.00 -17.87
N GLU A 198 -10.43 -9.73 -17.20
CA GLU A 198 -11.86 -9.40 -17.14
C GLU A 198 -12.11 -8.06 -16.41
N ALA A 199 -11.41 -7.80 -15.30
CA ALA A 199 -11.51 -6.53 -14.58
C ALA A 199 -11.09 -5.33 -15.45
N LEU A 200 -10.04 -5.50 -16.27
CA LEU A 200 -9.63 -4.50 -17.27
C LEU A 200 -10.72 -4.29 -18.32
N ARG A 201 -11.25 -5.37 -18.92
CA ARG A 201 -12.33 -5.28 -19.93
C ARG A 201 -13.58 -4.60 -19.38
N ALA A 202 -14.00 -4.96 -18.17
CA ALA A 202 -15.13 -4.34 -17.48
C ALA A 202 -14.93 -2.84 -17.23
N SER A 203 -13.67 -2.38 -17.18
CA SER A 203 -13.28 -0.98 -17.06
C SER A 203 -13.06 -0.28 -18.41
N GLY A 204 -13.39 -0.94 -19.52
CA GLY A 204 -13.23 -0.43 -20.88
C GLY A 204 -11.77 -0.39 -21.35
N LEU A 205 -10.90 -1.25 -20.80
CA LEU A 205 -9.49 -1.36 -21.19
C LEU A 205 -9.22 -2.73 -21.82
N ALA A 206 -8.52 -2.73 -22.95
CA ALA A 206 -8.07 -3.96 -23.59
C ALA A 206 -6.90 -4.56 -22.77
N PRO A 207 -6.97 -5.81 -22.28
CA PRO A 207 -5.86 -6.44 -21.56
C PRO A 207 -4.55 -6.48 -22.36
N GLU A 208 -4.66 -6.54 -23.68
CA GLU A 208 -3.53 -6.57 -24.62
C GLU A 208 -2.81 -5.21 -24.68
N SER A 209 -3.44 -4.14 -24.20
CA SER A 209 -2.82 -2.81 -24.10
C SER A 209 -1.91 -2.65 -22.88
N VAL A 210 -1.84 -3.65 -21.98
CA VAL A 210 -0.94 -3.60 -20.81
C VAL A 210 0.51 -3.64 -21.31
N ALA A 211 1.19 -2.50 -21.15
CA ALA A 211 2.57 -2.32 -21.59
C ALA A 211 3.58 -2.62 -20.48
N THR A 212 3.19 -2.37 -19.22
CA THR A 212 4.04 -2.55 -18.04
C THR A 212 3.18 -2.96 -16.85
N ILE A 213 3.70 -3.90 -16.05
CA ILE A 213 3.20 -4.20 -14.71
C ILE A 213 4.12 -3.52 -13.69
N VAL A 214 3.53 -2.91 -12.66
CA VAL A 214 4.24 -2.42 -11.48
C VAL A 214 3.68 -3.17 -10.29
N ASN A 215 4.50 -3.99 -9.61
CA ASN A 215 4.08 -4.54 -8.33
C ASN A 215 4.52 -3.58 -7.22
N THR A 216 3.60 -3.20 -6.34
CA THR A 216 3.91 -2.39 -5.15
C THR A 216 4.82 -3.16 -4.20
N HIS A 217 4.59 -4.47 -4.09
CA HIS A 217 5.44 -5.46 -3.45
C HIS A 217 5.00 -6.87 -3.88
N LEU A 218 5.63 -7.93 -3.37
CA LEU A 218 5.42 -9.31 -3.85
C LEU A 218 4.67 -10.19 -2.85
N HIS A 219 3.74 -9.64 -2.07
CA HIS A 219 2.76 -10.48 -1.38
C HIS A 219 1.75 -11.07 -2.37
N PHE A 220 1.13 -12.16 -1.93
CA PHE A 220 0.32 -13.05 -2.76
C PHE A 220 -0.88 -12.36 -3.41
N ASP A 221 -1.42 -11.34 -2.77
CA ASP A 221 -2.57 -10.55 -3.19
C ASP A 221 -2.23 -9.33 -4.05
N HIS A 222 -0.94 -9.14 -4.35
CA HIS A 222 -0.46 -8.07 -5.22
C HIS A 222 0.14 -8.57 -6.53
N CYS A 223 0.63 -9.81 -6.57
CA CYS A 223 1.39 -10.34 -7.71
C CYS A 223 0.81 -11.64 -8.31
N GLY A 224 -0.25 -12.18 -7.72
CA GLY A 224 -0.69 -13.54 -7.98
C GLY A 224 -1.20 -13.81 -9.40
N GLN A 225 -1.65 -12.77 -10.13
CA GLN A 225 -2.07 -12.92 -11.54
C GLN A 225 -1.05 -12.37 -12.54
N ASN A 226 0.20 -12.11 -12.14
CA ASN A 226 1.25 -11.64 -13.05
C ASN A 226 1.40 -12.52 -14.30
N ARG A 227 1.23 -13.84 -14.14
CA ARG A 227 1.30 -14.83 -15.24
C ARG A 227 0.27 -14.58 -16.34
N ALA A 228 -0.84 -13.89 -16.05
CA ALA A 228 -1.83 -13.53 -17.05
C ALA A 228 -1.24 -12.63 -18.16
N PHE A 229 -0.09 -11.98 -17.94
CA PHE A 229 0.59 -11.09 -18.88
C PHE A 229 2.03 -11.53 -19.16
N ALA A 230 2.26 -12.82 -19.36
CA ALA A 230 3.59 -13.34 -19.71
C ALA A 230 4.23 -12.54 -20.87
N GLY A 231 5.49 -12.16 -20.70
CA GLY A 231 6.26 -11.33 -21.65
C GLY A 231 6.22 -9.83 -21.38
N VAL A 232 5.21 -9.33 -20.65
CA VAL A 232 5.11 -7.93 -20.22
C VAL A 232 6.13 -7.67 -19.10
N PRO A 233 6.86 -6.53 -19.12
CA PRO A 233 7.79 -6.19 -18.05
C PRO A 233 7.09 -5.96 -16.71
N ILE A 234 7.70 -6.48 -15.65
CA ILE A 234 7.25 -6.37 -14.27
C ILE A 234 8.27 -5.53 -13.50
N VAL A 235 7.94 -4.28 -13.22
CA VAL A 235 8.76 -3.37 -12.42
C VAL A 235 8.53 -3.65 -10.94
N VAL A 236 9.62 -3.89 -10.22
CA VAL A 236 9.62 -4.13 -8.77
C VAL A 236 10.97 -3.73 -8.17
N GLN A 237 11.01 -3.35 -6.89
CA GLN A 237 12.27 -3.07 -6.22
C GLN A 237 13.16 -4.32 -6.16
N ARG A 238 14.47 -4.15 -6.36
CA ARG A 238 15.45 -5.22 -6.17
C ARG A 238 15.34 -5.85 -4.78
N ALA A 239 15.25 -5.01 -3.75
CA ALA A 239 15.13 -5.45 -2.36
C ALA A 239 13.92 -6.37 -2.13
N GLU A 240 12.80 -6.11 -2.81
CA GLU A 240 11.60 -6.94 -2.72
C GLU A 240 11.79 -8.29 -3.41
N ARG A 241 12.40 -8.29 -4.59
CA ARG A 241 12.67 -9.55 -5.31
C ARG A 241 13.61 -10.44 -4.53
N GLU A 242 14.63 -9.86 -3.90
CA GLU A 242 15.56 -10.59 -3.05
C GLU A 242 14.89 -11.12 -1.79
N LEU A 243 14.02 -10.31 -1.16
CA LEU A 243 13.23 -10.73 -0.01
C LEU A 243 12.36 -11.95 -0.34
N ALA A 244 11.56 -11.86 -1.41
CA ALA A 244 10.68 -12.94 -1.86
C ALA A 244 11.46 -14.25 -2.18
N ARG A 245 12.67 -14.13 -2.73
CA ARG A 245 13.57 -15.28 -2.97
C ARG A 245 14.11 -15.89 -1.69
N ARG A 246 14.50 -15.07 -0.70
CA ARG A 246 15.07 -15.55 0.57
C ARG A 246 14.03 -16.22 1.45
N GLU A 247 12.84 -15.64 1.54
CA GLU A 247 11.78 -16.12 2.42
C GLU A 247 11.11 -17.39 1.90
N GLY A 248 11.32 -17.75 0.63
CA GLY A 248 10.72 -18.94 0.04
C GLY A 248 9.19 -18.89 0.11
N GLN A 249 8.63 -17.73 -0.27
CA GLN A 249 7.20 -17.46 -0.23
C GLN A 249 6.40 -18.65 -0.80
N PRO A 250 5.27 -19.04 -0.18
CA PRO A 250 4.57 -20.28 -0.52
C PRO A 250 3.97 -20.28 -1.93
N PHE A 251 4.07 -19.17 -2.67
CA PHE A 251 3.54 -18.92 -4.01
C PHE A 251 4.64 -18.59 -5.03
N VAL A 252 5.83 -19.20 -4.88
CA VAL A 252 6.97 -19.01 -5.81
C VAL A 252 6.59 -19.25 -7.28
N GLU A 253 5.61 -20.12 -7.54
CA GLU A 253 5.04 -20.40 -8.86
C GLU A 253 4.39 -19.18 -9.53
N TRP A 254 3.96 -18.18 -8.75
CA TRP A 254 3.44 -16.91 -9.27
C TRP A 254 4.54 -15.90 -9.58
N LEU A 255 5.74 -16.11 -9.02
CA LEU A 255 6.91 -15.26 -9.24
C LEU A 255 7.85 -15.82 -10.32
N GLU A 256 7.89 -17.14 -10.47
CA GLU A 256 8.77 -17.84 -11.41
C GLU A 256 7.91 -18.64 -12.41
N PHE A 257 7.53 -17.99 -13.50
CA PHE A 257 6.72 -18.59 -14.57
C PHE A 257 7.34 -18.33 -15.96
N PRO A 258 7.06 -19.17 -16.97
CA PRO A 258 7.51 -18.92 -18.34
C PRO A 258 7.03 -17.55 -18.84
N GLY A 259 7.99 -16.69 -19.22
CA GLY A 259 7.71 -15.32 -19.66
C GLY A 259 7.68 -14.28 -18.53
N ALA A 260 8.01 -14.64 -17.28
CA ALA A 260 8.23 -13.66 -16.22
C ALA A 260 9.44 -12.77 -16.55
N ARG A 261 9.20 -11.47 -16.80
CA ARG A 261 10.24 -10.51 -17.18
C ARG A 261 10.33 -9.39 -16.16
N TYR A 262 11.19 -9.55 -15.16
CA TYR A 262 11.34 -8.54 -14.11
C TYR A 262 12.34 -7.46 -14.49
N GLU A 263 11.92 -6.22 -14.33
CA GLU A 263 12.75 -5.02 -14.44
C GLU A 263 12.98 -4.47 -13.03
N LEU A 264 14.13 -4.81 -12.45
CA LEU A 264 14.45 -4.47 -11.07
C LEU A 264 14.88 -3.00 -10.98
N VAL A 265 14.26 -2.27 -10.05
CA VAL A 265 14.61 -0.88 -9.75
C VAL A 265 15.19 -0.75 -8.35
N GLU A 266 15.90 0.35 -8.12
CA GLU A 266 16.46 0.71 -6.81
C GLU A 266 16.06 2.15 -6.50
N GLY A 267 15.27 2.34 -5.45
CA GLY A 267 14.78 3.67 -5.08
C GLY A 267 13.67 4.17 -6.02
N ASP A 268 13.57 5.48 -6.17
CA ASP A 268 12.56 6.09 -7.03
C ASP A 268 12.92 5.95 -8.50
N ARG A 269 11.92 5.71 -9.36
CA ARG A 269 12.13 5.57 -10.79
C ARG A 269 10.90 6.01 -11.59
N GLU A 270 11.11 6.76 -12.66
CA GLU A 270 10.07 6.96 -13.67
C GLU A 270 9.99 5.72 -14.57
N VAL A 271 8.79 5.10 -14.61
CA VAL A 271 8.53 3.83 -15.33
C VAL A 271 7.81 4.06 -16.66
N ALA A 272 7.11 5.18 -16.78
CA ALA A 272 6.55 5.72 -18.00
C ALA A 272 6.43 7.25 -17.83
N PRO A 273 6.36 8.05 -18.90
CA PRO A 273 6.18 9.49 -18.78
C PRO A 273 5.05 9.89 -17.82
N GLY A 274 5.40 10.60 -16.75
CA GLY A 274 4.43 11.02 -15.72
C GLY A 274 3.96 9.91 -14.78
N VAL A 275 4.53 8.70 -14.84
CA VAL A 275 4.27 7.59 -13.91
C VAL A 275 5.59 7.19 -13.25
N SER A 276 5.67 7.35 -11.94
CA SER A 276 6.87 7.03 -11.16
C SER A 276 6.57 6.09 -10.02
N VAL A 277 7.48 5.18 -9.73
CA VAL A 277 7.51 4.43 -8.47
C VAL A 277 8.36 5.19 -7.47
N LEU A 278 7.90 5.23 -6.22
CA LEU A 278 8.63 5.77 -5.09
C LEU A 278 8.94 4.65 -4.12
N ALA A 279 10.21 4.47 -3.76
CA ALA A 279 10.56 3.52 -2.71
C ALA A 279 9.94 3.98 -1.38
N THR A 280 9.12 3.10 -0.80
CA THR A 280 8.38 3.35 0.43
C THR A 280 8.50 2.12 1.35
N PRO A 281 9.74 1.78 1.77
CA PRO A 281 9.96 0.64 2.65
C PRO A 281 9.23 0.84 3.98
N GLY A 282 8.75 -0.26 4.55
CA GLY A 282 7.91 -0.27 5.76
C GLY A 282 7.21 -1.62 5.86
N HIS A 283 6.04 -1.73 5.24
CA HIS A 283 5.27 -2.98 5.15
C HIS A 283 6.10 -4.17 4.66
N THR A 284 6.88 -3.96 3.59
CA THR A 284 8.01 -4.82 3.24
C THR A 284 9.27 -3.96 3.06
N ALA A 285 10.43 -4.58 3.11
CA ALA A 285 11.71 -3.90 2.91
C ALA A 285 11.87 -3.33 1.49
N GLY A 286 11.17 -3.90 0.49
CA GLY A 286 11.19 -3.45 -0.89
C GLY A 286 9.85 -2.85 -1.37
N HIS A 287 8.96 -2.47 -0.47
CA HIS A 287 7.69 -1.85 -0.84
C HIS A 287 7.88 -0.54 -1.62
N GLN A 288 7.04 -0.31 -2.63
CA GLN A 288 6.99 0.93 -3.40
C GLN A 288 5.55 1.41 -3.64
N SER A 289 5.37 2.72 -3.67
CA SER A 289 4.11 3.39 -4.03
C SER A 289 4.21 3.98 -5.44
N VAL A 290 3.09 4.26 -6.08
CA VAL A 290 3.06 4.80 -7.46
C VAL A 290 2.48 6.19 -7.49
N VAL A 291 3.17 7.12 -8.13
CA VAL A 291 2.77 8.50 -8.34
C VAL A 291 2.49 8.73 -9.81
N VAL A 292 1.34 9.34 -10.10
CA VAL A 292 0.85 9.57 -11.44
C VAL A 292 0.54 11.06 -11.62
N ARG A 293 1.19 11.70 -12.59
CA ARG A 293 0.92 13.08 -12.97
C ARG A 293 -0.14 13.08 -14.07
N THR A 294 -1.28 13.68 -13.77
CA THR A 294 -2.39 13.85 -14.69
C THR A 294 -2.66 15.34 -14.92
N ASP A 295 -3.56 15.67 -15.85
CA ASP A 295 -4.05 17.04 -16.00
C ASP A 295 -4.91 17.50 -14.81
N ASP A 296 -5.55 16.56 -14.10
CA ASP A 296 -6.34 16.80 -12.90
C ASP A 296 -5.48 16.92 -11.62
N GLY A 297 -4.15 16.85 -11.76
CA GLY A 297 -3.20 16.90 -10.64
C GLY A 297 -2.53 15.57 -10.35
N LEU A 298 -1.90 15.50 -9.18
CA LEU A 298 -1.14 14.33 -8.74
C LEU A 298 -2.08 13.27 -8.20
N MET A 299 -2.02 12.05 -8.74
CA MET A 299 -2.67 10.88 -8.16
C MET A 299 -1.63 9.98 -7.50
N LEU A 300 -1.99 9.37 -6.38
CA LEU A 300 -1.13 8.52 -5.58
C LEU A 300 -1.80 7.16 -5.36
N ILE A 301 -1.12 6.09 -5.74
CA ILE A 301 -1.44 4.72 -5.32
C ILE A 301 -0.47 4.37 -4.20
N VAL A 302 -1.01 4.21 -2.99
CA VAL A 302 -0.23 4.04 -1.76
C VAL A 302 0.36 2.64 -1.67
N GLY A 303 -0.30 1.63 -2.26
CA GLY A 303 0.01 0.22 -2.00
C GLY A 303 -0.43 -0.16 -0.58
N GLN A 304 0.45 -0.82 0.17
CA GLN A 304 0.26 -1.17 1.58
C GLN A 304 1.14 -0.35 2.54
N ALA A 305 1.72 0.78 2.09
CA ALA A 305 2.33 1.73 3.03
C ALA A 305 1.30 2.28 4.05
N ALA A 306 0.00 2.27 3.70
CA ALA A 306 -1.11 2.40 4.63
C ALA A 306 -2.31 1.62 4.09
N GLN A 307 -3.04 0.94 4.98
CA GLN A 307 -4.16 0.06 4.61
C GLN A 307 -5.33 0.81 3.97
N ASP A 308 -5.70 1.96 4.54
CA ASP A 308 -6.85 2.75 4.12
C ASP A 308 -6.65 4.25 4.36
N ALA A 309 -7.63 5.05 3.93
CA ALA A 309 -7.60 6.51 4.05
C ALA A 309 -7.50 7.01 5.50
N ARG A 310 -8.10 6.29 6.46
CA ARG A 310 -8.09 6.69 7.87
C ARG A 310 -6.71 6.47 8.47
N VAL A 311 -6.14 5.27 8.28
CA VAL A 311 -4.76 4.95 8.71
C VAL A 311 -3.79 5.92 8.04
N PHE A 312 -3.95 6.16 6.74
CA PHE A 312 -3.11 7.10 6.02
C PHE A 312 -3.24 8.54 6.51
N ALA A 313 -4.41 9.00 6.98
CA ALA A 313 -4.58 10.37 7.44
C ALA A 313 -4.13 10.58 8.90
N THR A 314 -4.54 9.68 9.79
CA THR A 314 -4.46 9.91 11.25
C THR A 314 -3.56 8.91 11.97
N GLY A 315 -3.16 7.82 11.31
CA GLY A 315 -2.29 6.81 11.89
C GLY A 315 -0.87 7.32 12.14
N GLU A 316 -0.14 6.59 13.00
CA GLU A 316 1.30 6.77 13.14
C GLU A 316 1.96 6.62 11.77
N ALA A 317 2.89 7.53 11.48
CA ALA A 317 3.53 7.61 10.18
C ALA A 317 5.03 7.37 10.32
N ASP A 318 5.49 6.29 9.70
CA ASP A 318 6.90 6.09 9.40
C ASP A 318 7.39 7.14 8.37
N GLN A 319 8.65 7.03 7.94
CA GLN A 319 9.22 7.96 6.98
C GLN A 319 8.54 7.87 5.61
N SER A 320 8.12 6.68 5.20
CA SER A 320 7.43 6.43 3.93
C SER A 320 6.06 7.11 3.91
N VAL A 321 5.23 6.93 4.93
CA VAL A 321 3.92 7.58 5.04
C VAL A 321 4.07 9.10 5.15
N LYS A 322 5.04 9.61 5.94
CA LYS A 322 5.32 11.05 6.02
C LYS A 322 5.67 11.65 4.65
N ARG A 323 6.55 10.96 3.92
CA ARG A 323 6.95 11.32 2.57
C ARG A 323 5.76 11.36 1.61
N LEU A 324 4.92 10.34 1.63
CA LEU A 324 3.72 10.26 0.79
C LEU A 324 2.71 11.37 1.11
N ARG A 325 2.48 11.67 2.39
CA ARG A 325 1.60 12.79 2.82
C ARG A 325 2.12 14.15 2.31
N ALA A 326 3.43 14.35 2.29
CA ALA A 326 4.05 15.59 1.83
C ALA A 326 3.87 15.87 0.34
N LEU A 327 3.48 14.87 -0.47
CA LEU A 327 3.18 15.05 -1.89
C LEU A 327 1.89 15.86 -2.14
N GLU A 328 1.02 15.99 -1.13
CA GLU A 328 -0.28 16.65 -1.22
C GLU A 328 -1.11 16.21 -2.46
N ALA A 329 -1.09 14.91 -2.75
CA ALA A 329 -1.78 14.36 -3.91
C ALA A 329 -3.28 14.69 -3.92
N GLU A 330 -3.81 15.00 -5.10
CA GLU A 330 -5.21 15.38 -5.30
C GLU A 330 -6.14 14.16 -5.14
N ARG A 331 -5.69 12.99 -5.60
CA ARG A 331 -6.40 11.71 -5.42
C ARG A 331 -5.45 10.67 -4.84
N ILE A 332 -5.94 9.93 -3.85
CA ILE A 332 -5.18 8.87 -3.18
C ILE A 332 -5.99 7.58 -3.25
N HIS A 333 -5.30 6.48 -3.53
CA HIS A 333 -5.83 5.13 -3.69
C HIS A 333 -5.08 4.16 -2.77
N PHE A 334 -5.80 3.18 -2.19
CA PHE A 334 -5.28 2.18 -1.26
C PHE A 334 -5.67 0.78 -1.71
N SER A 335 -4.81 -0.20 -1.52
CA SER A 335 -5.04 -1.56 -2.04
C SER A 335 -6.14 -2.34 -1.30
N HIS A 336 -6.49 -1.94 -0.07
CA HIS A 336 -7.47 -2.64 0.77
C HIS A 336 -8.53 -1.72 1.40
N ASP A 337 -8.89 -0.62 0.72
CA ASP A 337 -9.91 0.29 1.25
C ASP A 337 -11.30 -0.38 1.29
N ARG A 338 -11.71 -0.79 2.50
CA ARG A 338 -13.01 -1.42 2.77
C ARG A 338 -14.21 -0.52 2.47
N ALA A 339 -14.01 0.79 2.30
CA ALA A 339 -15.09 1.68 1.84
C ALA A 339 -15.61 1.28 0.44
N VAL A 340 -14.82 0.55 -0.35
CA VAL A 340 -15.27 -0.01 -1.65
C VAL A 340 -16.32 -1.11 -1.46
N LEU A 341 -16.23 -1.93 -0.41
CA LEU A 341 -17.22 -2.97 -0.10
C LEU A 341 -18.57 -2.37 0.26
N ARG A 342 -18.56 -1.30 1.07
CA ARG A 342 -19.79 -0.63 1.55
C ARG A 342 -20.62 0.00 0.42
N ARG A 343 -20.02 0.27 -0.74
CA ARG A 343 -20.71 0.82 -1.91
C ARG A 343 -21.48 -0.23 -2.71
N ARG A 344 -21.22 -1.53 -2.46
CA ARG A 344 -21.82 -2.65 -3.20
C ARG A 344 -22.97 -3.33 -2.46
N ALA A 345 -23.18 -3.03 -1.19
CA ALA A 345 -24.36 -3.51 -0.48
C ALA A 345 -25.61 -3.01 -1.25
N PRO A 346 -26.54 -3.90 -1.64
CA PRO A 346 -27.79 -3.46 -2.23
C PRO A 346 -28.44 -2.49 -1.24
N VAL A 347 -28.87 -1.32 -1.73
CA VAL A 347 -29.86 -0.55 -0.98
C VAL A 347 -31.05 -1.50 -0.83
N ALA A 348 -31.31 -1.95 0.40
CA ALA A 348 -32.52 -2.69 0.69
C ALA A 348 -33.67 -1.82 0.19
N ARG A 349 -34.40 -2.32 -0.82
CA ARG A 349 -35.64 -1.68 -1.24
C ARG A 349 -36.58 -1.79 -0.05
N ALA A 350 -36.75 -0.69 0.67
CA ALA A 350 -37.84 -0.46 1.60
C ALA A 350 -38.78 0.54 0.95
#